data_AF-A0A3N2NML8-F1
#
_entry.id   AF-A0A3N2NML8-F1
#
_cell.length_a   1.000
_cell.length_b   1.000
_cell.length_c   1.000
_cell.angle_alpha   90.00
_cell.angle_beta   90.00
_cell.angle_gamma   90.00
#
_symmetry.space_group_name_H-M   'P 1'
#
loop_
_entity.id
_entity.type
_entity.pdbx_description
1 polymer ?
#
loop_
_entity_poly.entity_id
_entity_poly.type
_entity_poly.pdbx_seq_one_letter_code
_entity_poly.pdbx_strand_id
1 'polypeptide(L)'
;MGNILSDYLGLLGVPYTDEYAADEMASMPFRTLFGLSKLLEKYGVDTRAYRVADKSQLSQLPVPFIAPTDSGLVIVTSVDDKSVSCLSQGADESTPRDKWTEAWSGVAFCGFPHEDACEPDYAAHRRVKLLTRLRDKGIVAGVLLLFVYLFVSNHIYAHVSTILLTLFNLAGLYFTYLLVQKSLRIHSRAADEVCKVLQEGGCDSILETSASKLMGFFGWSEIGFTYFSVNLLALLVFPQSLPCLALFNACCLPYTLWSIWYQHFRAGAWCTLCVSVQCTLWCLFFCYLGGGWFDGIFPLRIDAVVLGMTYLTVLLILNRILPKFENGKD
;
A
#
# COMPACT_ATOMS: atom_id res chain seq x y z
N MET A 1 -11.26 -0.10 -3.82
CA MET A 1 -12.05 -0.14 -5.07
C MET A 1 -13.24 -1.02 -4.79
N GLY A 2 -14.43 -0.42 -4.77
CA GLY A 2 -15.68 -1.14 -4.53
C GLY A 2 -15.94 -2.11 -5.67
N ASN A 3 -16.33 -3.33 -5.32
CA ASN A 3 -16.87 -4.27 -6.30
C ASN A 3 -18.33 -3.90 -6.56
N ILE A 4 -18.79 -4.04 -7.80
CA ILE A 4 -20.17 -3.67 -8.18
C ILE A 4 -21.23 -4.35 -7.29
N LEU A 5 -20.95 -5.55 -6.80
CA LEU A 5 -21.82 -6.26 -5.85
C LEU A 5 -21.89 -5.55 -4.49
N SER A 6 -20.76 -5.14 -3.94
CA SER A 6 -20.69 -4.42 -2.66
C SER A 6 -21.42 -3.08 -2.75
N ASP A 7 -21.17 -2.33 -3.83
CA ASP A 7 -21.82 -1.05 -4.05
C ASP A 7 -23.34 -1.22 -4.21
N TYR A 8 -23.77 -2.26 -4.93
CA TYR A 8 -25.19 -2.56 -5.11
C TYR A 8 -25.88 -3.02 -3.82
N LEU A 9 -25.26 -3.92 -3.05
CA LEU A 9 -25.78 -4.37 -1.75
C LEU A 9 -25.87 -3.20 -0.76
N GLY A 10 -24.90 -2.28 -0.78
CA GLY A 10 -24.90 -1.07 0.02
C GLY A 10 -26.06 -0.13 -0.32
N LEU A 11 -26.35 0.06 -1.60
CA LEU A 11 -27.49 0.87 -2.06
C LEU A 11 -28.84 0.21 -1.77
N LEU A 12 -28.91 -1.13 -1.75
CA LEU A 12 -30.11 -1.86 -1.34
C LEU A 12 -30.29 -1.94 0.18
N GLY A 13 -29.33 -1.47 0.98
CA GLY A 13 -29.38 -1.51 2.44
C GLY A 13 -29.19 -2.91 3.04
N VAL A 14 -28.71 -3.88 2.25
CA VAL A 14 -28.49 -5.25 2.70
C VAL A 14 -27.19 -5.33 3.51
N PRO A 15 -27.18 -5.91 4.72
CA PRO A 15 -25.94 -6.05 5.50
C PRO A 15 -24.96 -7.02 4.83
N TYR A 16 -23.75 -6.55 4.55
CA TYR A 16 -22.66 -7.36 4.00
C TYR A 16 -21.27 -6.95 4.53
N THR A 17 -20.29 -7.79 4.23
CA THR A 17 -18.86 -7.63 4.52
C THR A 17 -18.09 -7.55 3.20
N ASP A 18 -17.31 -6.49 3.01
CA ASP A 18 -16.56 -6.25 1.75
C ASP A 18 -15.70 -7.43 1.30
N GLU A 19 -15.01 -8.10 2.24
CA GLU A 19 -14.13 -9.24 1.98
C GLU A 19 -14.93 -10.43 1.41
N TYR A 20 -16.03 -10.81 2.07
CA TYR A 20 -16.87 -11.91 1.62
C TYR A 20 -17.55 -11.61 0.28
N ALA A 21 -18.07 -10.39 0.09
CA ALA A 21 -18.65 -9.99 -1.20
C ALA A 21 -17.61 -10.00 -2.33
N ALA A 22 -16.36 -9.62 -2.04
CA ALA A 22 -15.27 -9.68 -3.00
C ALA A 22 -14.85 -11.11 -3.33
N ASP A 23 -14.73 -11.99 -2.33
CA ASP A 23 -14.37 -13.39 -2.50
C ASP A 23 -15.45 -14.15 -3.28
N GLU A 24 -16.73 -13.95 -2.96
CA GLU A 24 -17.85 -14.51 -3.72
C GLU A 24 -17.83 -14.03 -5.18
N MET A 25 -17.55 -12.74 -5.41
CA MET A 25 -17.46 -12.19 -6.76
C MET A 25 -16.24 -12.72 -7.55
N ALA A 26 -15.11 -12.95 -6.87
CA ALA A 26 -13.91 -13.53 -7.48
C ALA A 26 -14.07 -15.03 -7.78
N SER A 27 -14.80 -15.76 -6.93
CA SER A 27 -15.09 -17.19 -7.08
C SER A 27 -16.16 -17.51 -8.14
N MET A 28 -16.85 -16.48 -8.67
CA MET A 28 -17.87 -16.69 -9.69
C MET A 28 -17.28 -17.27 -10.99
N PRO A 29 -17.82 -18.40 -11.50
CA PRO A 29 -17.38 -18.98 -12.77
C PRO A 29 -17.75 -18.10 -13.98
N PHE A 30 -18.80 -17.27 -13.87
CA PHE A 30 -19.26 -16.40 -14.95
C PHE A 30 -19.61 -14.99 -14.43
N ARG A 31 -18.90 -13.97 -14.92
CA ARG A 31 -19.19 -12.55 -14.63
C ARG A 31 -20.32 -12.02 -15.52
N THR A 32 -21.51 -12.59 -15.37
CA THR A 32 -22.71 -12.20 -16.13
C THR A 32 -23.82 -11.75 -15.19
N LEU A 33 -24.86 -11.09 -15.72
CA LEU A 33 -26.06 -10.74 -14.94
C LEU A 33 -26.74 -11.95 -14.30
N PHE A 34 -26.63 -13.13 -14.94
CA PHE A 34 -27.13 -14.39 -14.36
C PHE A 34 -26.27 -14.88 -13.19
N GLY A 35 -24.94 -14.74 -13.29
CA GLY A 35 -24.06 -15.03 -12.14
C GLY A 35 -24.38 -14.10 -10.97
N LEU A 36 -24.61 -12.83 -11.26
CA LEU A 36 -24.96 -11.82 -10.27
C LEU A 36 -26.33 -12.09 -9.63
N SER A 37 -27.35 -12.52 -10.39
CA SER A 37 -28.64 -12.91 -9.81
C SER A 37 -28.50 -14.07 -8.85
N LYS A 38 -27.67 -15.06 -9.17
CA LYS A 38 -27.41 -16.21 -8.28
C LYS A 38 -26.65 -15.83 -7.02
N LEU A 39 -25.75 -14.85 -7.08
CA LEU A 39 -25.15 -14.31 -5.87
C LEU A 39 -26.16 -13.55 -5.03
N LEU A 40 -26.93 -12.64 -5.61
CA LEU A 40 -27.93 -11.85 -4.89
C LEU A 40 -28.99 -12.74 -4.22
N GLU A 41 -29.36 -13.85 -4.86
CA GLU A 41 -30.23 -14.88 -4.27
C GLU A 41 -29.65 -15.46 -2.96
N LYS A 42 -28.31 -15.67 -2.87
CA LYS A 42 -27.66 -16.10 -1.62
C LYS A 42 -27.78 -15.09 -0.48
N TYR A 43 -27.92 -13.80 -0.79
CA TYR A 43 -28.11 -12.73 0.18
C TYR A 43 -29.59 -12.49 0.51
N GLY A 44 -30.51 -13.29 -0.05
CA GLY A 44 -31.95 -13.07 0.10
C GLY A 44 -32.47 -11.88 -0.72
N VAL A 45 -31.85 -11.58 -1.86
CA VAL A 45 -32.30 -10.52 -2.78
C VAL A 45 -32.85 -11.15 -4.05
N ASP A 46 -34.16 -11.02 -4.26
CA ASP A 46 -34.81 -11.48 -5.49
C ASP A 46 -34.50 -10.51 -6.62
N THR A 47 -34.13 -11.04 -7.78
CA THR A 47 -33.76 -10.20 -8.93
C THR A 47 -34.75 -10.31 -10.08
N ARG A 48 -35.02 -9.20 -10.74
CA ARG A 48 -35.81 -9.15 -11.98
C ARG A 48 -35.12 -8.29 -13.02
N ALA A 49 -35.01 -8.80 -14.23
CA ALA A 49 -34.53 -8.05 -15.38
C ALA A 49 -35.72 -7.56 -16.22
N TYR A 50 -35.80 -6.25 -16.41
CA TYR A 50 -36.79 -5.61 -17.28
C TYR A 50 -36.11 -5.20 -18.59
N ARG A 51 -36.74 -5.50 -19.73
CA ARG A 51 -36.33 -4.95 -21.02
C ARG A 51 -37.35 -3.90 -21.43
N VAL A 52 -36.91 -2.66 -21.48
CA VAL A 52 -37.75 -1.52 -21.82
C VAL A 52 -37.61 -1.23 -23.32
N ALA A 53 -38.71 -1.35 -24.06
CA ALA A 53 -38.73 -1.05 -25.49
C ALA A 53 -38.79 0.47 -25.75
N ASP A 54 -39.47 1.22 -24.88
CA ASP A 54 -39.58 2.67 -24.96
C ASP A 54 -38.74 3.34 -23.85
N LYS A 55 -37.58 3.86 -24.22
CA LYS A 55 -36.63 4.43 -23.26
C LYS A 55 -37.15 5.68 -22.53
N SER A 56 -38.28 6.26 -22.95
CA SER A 56 -38.97 7.32 -22.21
C SER A 56 -39.50 6.86 -20.85
N GLN A 57 -39.74 5.56 -20.66
CA GLN A 57 -40.25 4.97 -19.41
C GLN A 57 -39.18 4.76 -18.32
N LEU A 58 -37.96 5.27 -18.51
CA LEU A 58 -36.85 5.15 -17.55
C LEU A 58 -37.24 5.59 -16.12
N SER A 59 -38.07 6.64 -16.01
CA SER A 59 -38.53 7.19 -14.72
C SER A 59 -39.50 6.29 -13.95
N GLN A 60 -40.02 5.22 -14.57
CA GLN A 60 -40.94 4.27 -13.94
C GLN A 60 -40.23 3.05 -13.35
N LEU A 61 -38.93 2.90 -13.61
CA LEU A 61 -38.16 1.77 -13.10
C LEU A 61 -37.80 1.97 -11.62
N PRO A 62 -37.83 0.89 -10.81
CA PRO A 62 -37.39 0.97 -9.44
C PRO A 62 -35.87 1.20 -9.40
N VAL A 63 -35.46 2.25 -8.67
CA VAL A 63 -34.06 2.51 -8.33
C VAL A 63 -33.74 1.92 -6.96
N PRO A 64 -32.51 1.44 -6.70
CA PRO A 64 -31.36 1.36 -7.62
C PRO A 64 -31.40 0.12 -8.53
N PHE A 65 -30.94 0.26 -9.78
CA PHE A 65 -30.86 -0.87 -10.73
C PHE A 65 -29.52 -0.91 -11.47
N ILE A 66 -29.13 -2.10 -11.94
CA ILE A 66 -27.91 -2.32 -12.72
C ILE A 66 -28.26 -2.27 -14.21
N ALA A 67 -27.53 -1.46 -14.96
CA ALA A 67 -27.68 -1.28 -16.39
C ALA A 67 -26.40 -1.74 -17.11
N PRO A 68 -26.48 -2.72 -18.04
CA PRO A 68 -25.38 -3.01 -18.95
C PRO A 68 -25.31 -1.92 -20.03
N THR A 69 -24.14 -1.31 -20.17
CA THR A 69 -23.74 -0.36 -21.21
C THR A 69 -22.59 -0.94 -22.05
N ASP A 70 -22.27 -0.31 -23.18
CA ASP A 70 -21.14 -0.73 -24.02
C ASP A 70 -19.78 -0.67 -23.29
N SER A 71 -19.71 0.14 -22.23
CA SER A 71 -18.53 0.33 -21.38
C SER A 71 -18.47 -0.59 -20.15
N GLY A 72 -19.52 -1.38 -19.87
CA GLY A 72 -19.56 -2.30 -18.73
C GLY A 72 -20.90 -2.33 -17.99
N LEU A 73 -20.87 -2.71 -16.71
CA LEU A 73 -22.04 -2.68 -15.83
C LEU A 73 -22.00 -1.40 -14.98
N VAL A 74 -23.09 -0.66 -14.97
CA VAL A 74 -23.22 0.60 -14.21
C VAL A 74 -24.44 0.52 -13.29
N ILE A 75 -24.36 1.08 -12.09
CA ILE A 75 -25.50 1.13 -11.16
C ILE A 75 -26.17 2.49 -11.28
N VAL A 76 -27.45 2.52 -11.60
CA VAL A 76 -28.26 3.75 -11.63
C VAL A 76 -28.86 3.96 -10.23
N THR A 77 -28.52 5.09 -9.61
CA THR A 77 -28.91 5.43 -8.23
C THR A 77 -30.13 6.32 -8.18
N SER A 78 -30.25 7.29 -9.09
CA SER A 78 -31.42 8.15 -9.24
C SER A 78 -31.64 8.58 -10.69
N VAL A 79 -32.91 8.76 -11.06
CA VAL A 79 -33.34 9.22 -12.38
C VAL A 79 -34.16 10.49 -12.19
N ASP A 80 -33.58 11.64 -12.54
CA ASP A 80 -34.28 12.92 -12.60
C ASP A 80 -34.73 13.25 -14.03
N ASP A 81 -35.58 14.25 -14.19
CA ASP A 81 -36.08 14.70 -15.50
C ASP A 81 -34.95 15.17 -16.43
N LYS A 82 -33.83 15.65 -15.88
CA LYS A 82 -32.70 16.24 -16.64
C LYS A 82 -31.40 15.42 -16.59
N SER A 83 -31.22 14.59 -15.57
CA SER A 83 -29.96 13.88 -15.32
C SER A 83 -30.21 12.48 -14.75
N VAL A 84 -29.32 11.56 -15.09
CA VAL A 84 -29.25 10.22 -14.50
C VAL A 84 -27.98 10.14 -13.68
N SER A 85 -28.13 9.86 -12.39
CA SER A 85 -27.00 9.63 -11.49
C SER A 85 -26.64 8.15 -11.52
N CYS A 86 -25.38 7.91 -11.84
CA CYS A 86 -24.83 6.59 -12.05
C CYS A 86 -23.59 6.42 -11.18
N LEU A 87 -23.48 5.27 -10.51
CA LEU A 87 -22.24 4.85 -9.87
C LEU A 87 -21.48 3.97 -10.85
N SER A 88 -20.33 4.47 -11.32
CA SER A 88 -19.41 3.76 -12.21
C SER A 88 -18.08 3.57 -11.50
N GLN A 89 -17.66 2.31 -11.28
CA GLN A 89 -16.40 1.96 -10.61
C GLN A 89 -16.18 2.65 -9.24
N GLY A 90 -17.27 2.91 -8.50
CA GLY A 90 -17.24 3.59 -7.20
C GLY A 90 -17.13 5.11 -7.26
N ALA A 91 -17.25 5.73 -8.45
CA ALA A 91 -17.38 7.17 -8.62
C ALA A 91 -18.82 7.53 -9.01
N ASP A 92 -19.37 8.56 -8.36
CA ASP A 92 -20.65 9.16 -8.73
C ASP A 92 -20.47 10.00 -10.01
N GLU A 93 -21.11 9.56 -11.08
CA GLU A 93 -21.17 10.26 -12.35
C GLU A 93 -22.60 10.70 -12.63
N SER A 94 -22.79 11.99 -12.90
CA SER A 94 -24.07 12.52 -13.36
C SER A 94 -24.02 12.70 -14.87
N THR A 95 -24.86 11.96 -15.59
CA THR A 95 -24.93 12.05 -17.06
C THR A 95 -26.25 12.70 -17.50
N PRO A 96 -26.24 13.55 -18.54
CA PRO A 96 -27.47 14.06 -19.13
C PRO A 96 -28.34 12.91 -19.66
N ARG A 97 -29.65 12.98 -19.42
CA ARG A 97 -30.60 11.91 -19.77
C ARG A 97 -30.55 11.49 -21.23
N ASP A 98 -30.40 12.44 -22.15
CA ASP A 98 -30.36 12.18 -23.60
C ASP A 98 -29.16 11.29 -23.97
N LYS A 99 -27.97 11.66 -23.48
CA LYS A 99 -26.73 10.89 -23.71
C LYS A 99 -26.79 9.51 -23.07
N TRP A 100 -27.36 9.41 -21.88
CA TRP A 100 -27.54 8.13 -21.19
C TRP A 100 -28.50 7.21 -21.95
N THR A 101 -29.60 7.77 -22.44
CA THR A 101 -30.62 7.04 -23.19
C THR A 101 -30.08 6.46 -24.49
N GLU A 102 -29.16 7.16 -25.16
CA GLU A 102 -28.46 6.64 -26.34
C GLU A 102 -27.54 5.46 -25.99
N ALA A 103 -26.74 5.58 -24.93
CA ALA A 103 -25.77 4.58 -24.50
C ALA A 103 -26.38 3.34 -23.80
N TRP A 104 -27.61 3.45 -23.29
CA TRP A 104 -28.25 2.38 -22.55
C TRP A 104 -28.83 1.29 -23.47
N SER A 105 -28.52 0.03 -23.16
CA SER A 105 -29.00 -1.16 -23.88
C SER A 105 -30.51 -1.43 -23.74
N GLY A 106 -31.21 -0.71 -22.86
CA GLY A 106 -32.64 -0.90 -22.58
C GLY A 106 -32.94 -2.04 -21.59
N VAL A 107 -31.91 -2.61 -20.94
CA VAL A 107 -32.05 -3.62 -19.90
C VAL A 107 -31.83 -2.99 -18.52
N ALA A 108 -32.76 -3.20 -17.61
CA ALA A 108 -32.66 -2.79 -16.21
C ALA A 108 -32.75 -4.01 -15.29
N PHE A 109 -31.70 -4.26 -14.52
CA PHE A 109 -31.62 -5.36 -13.58
C PHE A 109 -31.85 -4.85 -12.16
N CYS A 110 -33.00 -5.20 -11.57
CA CYS A 110 -33.45 -4.69 -10.28
C CYS A 110 -33.42 -5.81 -9.23
N GLY A 111 -32.94 -5.50 -8.03
CA GLY A 111 -32.96 -6.35 -6.85
C GLY A 111 -34.04 -5.90 -5.87
N PHE A 112 -34.74 -6.86 -5.29
CA PHE A 112 -35.77 -6.68 -4.29
C PHE A 112 -35.34 -7.48 -3.04
N PRO A 113 -34.74 -6.83 -2.03
CA PRO A 113 -34.32 -7.50 -0.82
C PRO A 113 -35.54 -7.95 0.00
N HIS A 114 -35.49 -9.18 0.54
CA HIS A 114 -36.41 -9.63 1.59
C HIS A 114 -36.11 -8.91 2.91
N GLU A 115 -37.06 -8.93 3.85
CA GLU A 115 -36.89 -8.26 5.16
C GLU A 115 -35.73 -8.85 6.00
N ASP A 116 -35.38 -10.11 5.76
CA ASP A 116 -34.29 -10.85 6.38
C ASP A 116 -33.04 -10.96 5.48
N ALA A 117 -33.02 -10.22 4.35
CA ALA A 117 -31.89 -10.22 3.42
C ALA A 117 -30.61 -9.80 4.14
N CYS A 118 -29.66 -10.72 4.21
CA CYS A 118 -28.35 -10.50 4.79
C CYS A 118 -27.35 -11.49 4.20
N GLU A 119 -26.07 -11.16 4.35
CA GLU A 119 -24.99 -12.09 4.04
C GLU A 119 -25.13 -13.41 4.82
N PRO A 120 -24.93 -14.58 4.18
CA PRO A 120 -24.81 -15.86 4.87
C PRO A 120 -23.74 -15.79 5.97
N ASP A 121 -24.07 -16.25 7.17
CA ASP A 121 -23.16 -16.23 8.33
C ASP A 121 -22.59 -14.83 8.68
N TYR A 122 -23.33 -13.76 8.39
CA TYR A 122 -22.92 -12.36 8.63
C TYR A 122 -22.31 -12.12 10.02
N ALA A 123 -22.90 -12.71 11.07
CA ALA A 123 -22.41 -12.54 12.44
C ALA A 123 -21.01 -13.14 12.65
N ALA A 124 -20.69 -14.27 12.00
CA ALA A 124 -19.39 -14.89 12.06
C ALA A 124 -18.35 -14.06 11.27
N HIS A 125 -18.67 -13.68 10.04
CA HIS A 125 -17.77 -12.87 9.21
C HIS A 125 -17.50 -11.50 9.83
N ARG A 126 -18.52 -10.86 10.44
CA ARG A 126 -18.34 -9.61 11.17
C ARG A 126 -17.42 -9.75 12.39
N ARG A 127 -17.52 -10.86 13.13
CA ARG A 127 -16.62 -11.15 14.26
C ARG A 127 -15.19 -11.36 13.80
N VAL A 128 -14.99 -12.13 12.73
CA VAL A 128 -13.66 -12.34 12.13
C VAL A 128 -13.08 -11.00 11.67
N LYS A 129 -13.84 -10.18 10.93
CA LYS A 129 -13.39 -8.83 10.50
C LYS A 129 -13.00 -7.95 11.69
N LEU A 130 -13.78 -7.97 12.77
CA LEU A 130 -13.47 -7.22 13.98
C LEU A 130 -12.19 -7.72 14.65
N LEU A 131 -12.05 -9.04 14.82
CA LEU A 131 -10.86 -9.65 15.42
C LEU A 131 -9.61 -9.39 14.58
N THR A 132 -9.70 -9.51 13.27
CA THR A 132 -8.61 -9.18 12.32
C THR A 132 -8.21 -7.72 12.45
N ARG A 133 -9.17 -6.79 12.45
CA ARG A 133 -8.90 -5.35 12.64
C ARG A 133 -8.28 -5.04 14.01
N LEU A 134 -8.75 -5.69 15.07
CA LEU A 134 -8.21 -5.53 16.41
C LEU A 134 -6.80 -6.12 16.52
N ARG A 135 -6.54 -7.27 15.90
CA ARG A 135 -5.21 -7.87 15.78
C ARG A 135 -4.26 -6.92 15.07
N ASP A 136 -4.65 -6.40 13.91
CA ASP A 136 -3.77 -5.54 13.11
C ASP A 136 -3.48 -4.21 13.82
N LYS A 137 -4.50 -3.58 14.40
CA LYS A 137 -4.32 -2.39 15.26
C LYS A 137 -3.51 -2.72 16.51
N GLY A 138 -3.70 -3.89 17.11
CA GLY A 138 -2.98 -4.37 18.27
C GLY A 138 -1.50 -4.60 17.98
N ILE A 139 -1.16 -5.12 16.80
CA ILE A 139 0.24 -5.25 16.34
C ILE A 139 0.88 -3.86 16.21
N VAL A 140 0.21 -2.92 15.54
CA VAL A 140 0.73 -1.55 15.39
C VAL A 140 0.90 -0.87 16.75
N ALA A 141 -0.10 -0.97 17.62
CA ALA A 141 -0.04 -0.41 18.98
C ALA A 141 1.06 -1.07 19.82
N GLY A 142 1.22 -2.39 19.71
CA GLY A 142 2.25 -3.15 20.41
C GLY A 142 3.67 -2.78 19.97
N VAL A 143 3.88 -2.64 18.66
CA VAL A 143 5.17 -2.15 18.11
C VAL A 143 5.45 -0.73 18.57
N LEU A 144 4.45 0.16 18.57
CA LEU A 144 4.62 1.54 19.06
C LEU A 144 4.93 1.58 20.55
N LEU A 145 4.23 0.79 21.37
CA LEU A 145 4.50 0.69 22.81
C LEU A 145 5.90 0.15 23.08
N LEU A 146 6.32 -0.89 22.36
CA LEU A 146 7.66 -1.45 22.47
C LEU A 146 8.74 -0.42 22.07
N PHE A 147 8.50 0.33 21.01
CA PHE A 147 9.38 1.41 20.58
C PHE A 147 9.53 2.47 21.68
N VAL A 148 8.42 2.97 22.24
CA VAL A 148 8.46 3.96 23.32
C VAL A 148 9.14 3.40 24.57
N TYR A 149 8.83 2.16 24.95
CA TYR A 149 9.47 1.49 26.08
C TYR A 149 10.99 1.40 25.92
N LEU A 150 11.48 0.90 24.78
CA LEU A 150 12.91 0.80 24.51
C LEU A 150 13.57 2.19 24.46
N PHE A 151 12.91 3.18 23.88
CA PHE A 151 13.40 4.54 23.79
C PHE A 151 13.61 5.20 25.16
N VAL A 152 12.65 4.99 26.07
CA VAL A 152 12.72 5.53 27.44
C VAL A 152 13.67 4.71 28.31
N SER A 153 13.57 3.37 28.26
CA SER A 153 14.37 2.48 29.11
C SER A 153 15.86 2.56 28.82
N ASN A 154 16.26 2.79 27.56
CA ASN A 154 17.66 2.93 27.17
C ASN A 154 18.15 4.38 27.20
N HIS A 155 17.37 5.30 27.77
CA HIS A 155 17.72 6.72 27.93
C HIS A 155 18.18 7.39 26.62
N ILE A 156 17.60 7.02 25.48
CA ILE A 156 17.98 7.55 24.16
C ILE A 156 17.69 9.05 24.04
N TYR A 157 16.78 9.55 24.87
CA TYR A 157 16.49 10.99 25.00
C TYR A 157 17.57 11.80 25.71
N ALA A 158 18.58 11.17 26.32
CA ALA A 158 19.59 11.87 27.11
C ALA A 158 20.56 12.70 26.24
N HIS A 159 20.78 12.31 24.99
CA HIS A 159 21.64 13.02 24.06
C HIS A 159 20.86 13.50 22.83
N VAL A 160 21.08 14.76 22.43
CA VAL A 160 20.45 15.32 21.22
C VAL A 160 20.87 14.53 19.98
N SER A 161 22.12 14.05 19.93
CA SER A 161 22.63 13.24 18.83
C SER A 161 21.82 11.95 18.65
N THR A 162 21.50 11.23 19.74
CA THR A 162 20.73 9.97 19.67
C THR A 162 19.26 10.18 19.30
N ILE A 163 18.67 11.32 19.69
CA ILE A 163 17.34 11.72 19.21
C ILE A 163 17.36 11.96 17.70
N LEU A 164 18.33 12.75 17.21
CA LEU A 164 18.46 13.02 15.77
C LEU A 164 18.77 11.75 14.98
N LEU A 165 19.63 10.87 15.50
CA LEU A 165 19.90 9.56 14.91
C LEU A 165 18.63 8.72 14.79
N THR A 166 17.76 8.74 15.80
CA THR A 166 16.47 8.03 15.76
C THR A 166 15.56 8.61 14.68
N LEU A 167 15.44 9.95 14.61
CA LEU A 167 14.61 10.64 13.62
C LEU A 167 15.09 10.38 12.18
N PHE A 168 16.40 10.48 11.93
CA PHE A 168 16.95 10.21 10.61
C PHE A 168 16.86 8.72 10.24
N ASN A 169 17.02 7.79 11.18
CA ASN A 169 16.76 6.37 10.90
C ASN A 169 15.29 6.11 10.54
N LEU A 170 14.33 6.74 11.23
CA LEU A 170 12.90 6.63 10.89
C LEU A 170 12.60 7.22 9.50
N ALA A 171 13.16 8.40 9.18
CA ALA A 171 13.01 9.02 7.87
C ALA A 171 13.63 8.15 6.75
N GLY A 172 14.83 7.62 6.98
CA GLY A 172 15.49 6.72 6.04
C GLY A 172 14.73 5.41 5.85
N LEU A 173 14.19 4.84 6.93
CA LEU A 173 13.32 3.66 6.86
C LEU A 173 12.06 3.94 6.05
N TYR A 174 11.43 5.11 6.23
CA TYR A 174 10.28 5.52 5.45
C TYR A 174 10.61 5.66 3.95
N PHE A 175 11.68 6.37 3.59
CA PHE A 175 12.06 6.52 2.18
C PHE A 175 12.45 5.19 1.52
N THR A 176 13.18 4.33 2.23
CA THR A 176 13.54 3.00 1.72
C THR A 176 12.33 2.08 1.63
N TYR A 177 11.34 2.21 2.51
CA TYR A 177 10.06 1.52 2.39
C TYR A 177 9.30 1.93 1.11
N LEU A 178 9.19 3.23 0.81
CA LEU A 178 8.60 3.71 -0.45
C LEU A 178 9.37 3.20 -1.68
N LEU A 179 10.70 3.14 -1.58
CA LEU A 179 11.57 2.57 -2.61
C LEU A 179 11.30 1.09 -2.86
N VAL A 180 11.12 0.30 -1.79
CA VAL A 180 10.75 -1.12 -1.87
C VAL A 180 9.36 -1.28 -2.50
N GLN A 181 8.37 -0.48 -2.08
CA GLN A 181 7.03 -0.50 -2.69
C GLN A 181 7.10 -0.26 -4.21
N LYS A 182 7.89 0.75 -4.63
CA LYS A 182 8.10 1.05 -6.06
C LYS A 182 8.80 -0.09 -6.79
N SER A 183 9.82 -0.72 -6.19
CA SER A 183 10.47 -1.88 -6.82
C SER A 183 9.54 -3.09 -6.97
N LEU A 184 8.54 -3.24 -6.09
CA LEU A 184 7.51 -4.29 -6.17
C LEU A 184 6.30 -3.89 -7.03
N ARG A 185 6.36 -2.77 -7.75
CA ARG A 185 5.26 -2.22 -8.56
C ARG A 185 3.95 -2.09 -7.75
N ILE A 186 4.07 -1.74 -6.47
CA ILE A 186 2.92 -1.44 -5.61
C ILE A 186 2.59 0.05 -5.78
N HIS A 187 1.40 0.34 -6.32
CA HIS A 187 0.92 1.71 -6.45
C HIS A 187 0.72 2.32 -5.07
N SER A 188 1.40 3.44 -4.82
CA SER A 188 1.36 4.16 -3.57
C SER A 188 1.36 5.65 -3.89
N ARG A 189 0.26 6.33 -3.54
CA ARG A 189 0.09 7.77 -3.78
C ARG A 189 1.25 8.58 -3.17
N ALA A 190 1.68 8.21 -1.96
CA ALA A 190 2.80 8.86 -1.29
C ALA A 190 4.13 8.67 -2.05
N ALA A 191 4.38 7.47 -2.59
CA ALA A 191 5.59 7.21 -3.38
C ALA A 191 5.59 8.00 -4.70
N ASP A 192 4.43 8.10 -5.35
CA ASP A 192 4.27 8.85 -6.60
C ASP A 192 4.42 10.37 -6.38
N GLU A 193 3.82 10.91 -5.33
CA GLU A 193 3.94 12.33 -4.96
C GLU A 193 5.38 12.72 -4.63
N VAL A 194 6.09 11.91 -3.82
CA VAL A 194 7.50 12.17 -3.49
C VAL A 194 8.39 11.99 -4.70
N CYS A 195 8.10 11.00 -5.57
CA CYS A 195 8.94 10.78 -6.75
C CYS A 195 8.92 11.98 -7.71
N LYS A 196 7.76 12.64 -7.87
CA LYS A 196 7.59 13.78 -8.79
C LYS A 196 8.38 15.03 -8.42
N VAL A 197 8.90 15.14 -7.19
CA VAL A 197 9.54 16.38 -6.68
C VAL A 197 10.78 16.78 -7.47
N LEU A 198 11.68 15.85 -7.82
CA LEU A 198 12.87 16.16 -8.63
C LEU A 198 12.61 15.95 -10.13
N GLN A 199 11.97 14.84 -10.48
CA GLN A 199 11.68 14.49 -11.87
C GLN A 199 10.53 13.48 -11.93
N GLU A 200 9.47 13.81 -12.68
CA GLU A 200 8.34 12.90 -12.88
C GLU A 200 8.80 11.62 -13.60
N GLY A 201 8.48 10.45 -13.04
CA GLY A 201 8.91 9.14 -13.54
C GLY A 201 10.39 8.80 -13.34
N GLY A 202 11.19 9.70 -12.74
CA GLY A 202 12.64 9.49 -12.57
C GLY A 202 12.98 8.29 -11.68
N CYS A 203 12.21 8.04 -10.62
CA CYS A 203 12.44 6.87 -9.75
C CYS A 203 12.22 5.55 -10.49
N ASP A 204 11.16 5.46 -11.28
CA ASP A 204 10.81 4.24 -12.02
C ASP A 204 11.89 3.94 -13.07
N SER A 205 12.35 4.97 -13.80
CA SER A 205 13.45 4.80 -14.78
C SER A 205 14.76 4.29 -14.17
N ILE A 206 15.09 4.71 -12.94
CA ILE A 206 16.34 4.27 -12.27
C ILE A 206 16.17 2.88 -11.69
N LEU A 207 15.01 2.57 -11.12
CA LEU A 207 14.73 1.27 -10.51
C LEU A 207 14.67 0.14 -11.54
N GLU A 208 14.29 0.43 -12.79
CA GLU A 208 14.29 -0.55 -13.88
C GLU A 208 15.68 -0.80 -14.49
N THR A 209 16.69 0.03 -14.19
CA THR A 209 18.05 -0.22 -14.71
C THR A 209 18.72 -1.40 -14.02
N SER A 210 19.61 -2.11 -14.73
CA SER A 210 20.41 -3.19 -14.15
C SER A 210 21.29 -2.75 -12.97
N ALA A 211 21.58 -1.46 -12.86
CA ALA A 211 22.28 -0.87 -11.73
C ALA A 211 21.43 -0.80 -10.45
N SER A 212 20.12 -1.05 -10.50
CA SER A 212 19.24 -1.11 -9.33
C SER A 212 19.44 -2.37 -8.49
N LYS A 213 20.16 -3.37 -9.03
CA LYS A 213 20.53 -4.61 -8.34
C LYS A 213 22.04 -4.68 -8.12
N LEU A 214 22.46 -4.83 -6.87
CA LEU A 214 23.80 -5.24 -6.51
C LEU A 214 24.02 -6.69 -6.96
N MET A 215 25.00 -6.89 -7.86
CA MET A 215 25.37 -8.18 -8.44
C MET A 215 24.22 -8.94 -9.12
N GLY A 216 23.12 -8.28 -9.49
CA GLY A 216 21.95 -8.92 -10.09
C GLY A 216 21.07 -9.72 -9.14
N PHE A 217 21.47 -9.89 -7.86
CA PHE A 217 20.75 -10.68 -6.86
C PHE A 217 20.08 -9.84 -5.77
N PHE A 218 20.70 -8.74 -5.30
CA PHE A 218 20.18 -7.93 -4.19
C PHE A 218 19.74 -6.54 -4.67
N GLY A 219 18.49 -6.15 -4.44
CA GLY A 219 18.05 -4.78 -4.76
C GLY A 219 18.70 -3.74 -3.84
N TRP A 220 19.13 -2.59 -4.36
CA TRP A 220 19.63 -1.50 -3.50
C TRP A 220 18.56 -0.98 -2.54
N SER A 221 17.28 -1.06 -2.92
CA SER A 221 16.13 -0.77 -2.04
C SER A 221 16.10 -1.71 -0.83
N GLU A 222 16.37 -3.01 -1.02
CA GLU A 222 16.41 -4.03 0.04
C GLU A 222 17.57 -3.78 1.00
N ILE A 223 18.75 -3.44 0.45
CA ILE A 223 19.95 -3.12 1.24
C ILE A 223 19.70 -1.88 2.09
N GLY A 224 19.12 -0.83 1.51
CA GLY A 224 18.76 0.39 2.24
C GLY A 224 17.75 0.10 3.35
N PHE A 225 16.69 -0.65 3.07
CA PHE A 225 15.67 -1.00 4.07
C PHE A 225 16.25 -1.84 5.22
N THR A 226 17.11 -2.82 4.89
CA THR A 226 17.87 -3.60 5.89
C THR A 226 18.72 -2.69 6.76
N TYR A 227 19.46 -1.76 6.13
CA TYR A 227 20.36 -0.85 6.83
C TYR A 227 19.61 -0.04 7.89
N PHE A 228 18.56 0.69 7.52
CA PHE A 228 17.83 1.54 8.47
C PHE A 228 17.05 0.72 9.51
N SER A 229 16.52 -0.45 9.14
CA SER A 229 15.80 -1.32 10.09
C SER A 229 16.72 -1.85 11.19
N VAL A 230 17.88 -2.41 10.80
CA VAL A 230 18.84 -2.95 11.76
C VAL A 230 19.51 -1.83 12.55
N ASN A 231 19.81 -0.68 11.93
CA ASN A 231 20.38 0.48 12.62
C ASN A 231 19.43 1.03 13.68
N LEU A 232 18.14 1.20 13.35
CA LEU A 232 17.13 1.63 14.31
C LEU A 232 16.96 0.62 15.45
N LEU A 233 16.89 -0.68 15.15
CA LEU A 233 16.74 -1.72 16.17
C LEU A 233 17.99 -1.81 17.07
N ALA A 234 19.19 -1.77 16.50
CA ALA A 234 20.43 -1.78 17.25
C ALA A 234 20.55 -0.55 18.16
N LEU A 235 20.17 0.63 17.67
CA LEU A 235 20.10 1.85 18.48
C LEU A 235 19.14 1.70 19.66
N LEU A 236 17.96 1.11 19.43
CA LEU A 236 16.92 0.95 20.45
C LEU A 236 17.24 -0.12 21.49
N VAL A 237 17.90 -1.22 21.12
CA VAL A 237 18.13 -2.38 22.01
C VAL A 237 19.53 -2.37 22.62
N PHE A 238 20.52 -1.91 21.86
CA PHE A 238 21.94 -1.98 22.23
C PHE A 238 22.65 -0.64 21.97
N PRO A 239 22.33 0.44 22.71
CA PRO A 239 22.93 1.76 22.49
C PRO A 239 24.46 1.77 22.62
N GLN A 240 25.06 0.83 23.35
CA GLN A 240 26.52 0.63 23.41
C GLN A 240 27.16 0.31 22.04
N SER A 241 26.38 -0.11 21.04
CA SER A 241 26.85 -0.40 19.68
C SER A 241 26.93 0.84 18.77
N LEU A 242 26.62 2.04 19.30
CA LEU A 242 26.69 3.32 18.59
C LEU A 242 28.01 3.55 17.81
N PRO A 243 29.20 3.28 18.37
CA PRO A 243 30.45 3.42 17.62
C PRO A 243 30.55 2.47 16.43
N CYS A 244 30.01 1.26 16.56
CA CYS A 244 29.95 0.30 15.44
C CYS A 244 28.97 0.81 14.37
N LEU A 245 27.80 1.31 14.76
CA LEU A 245 26.83 1.90 13.82
C LEU A 245 27.41 3.10 13.05
N ALA A 246 28.20 3.94 13.72
CA ALA A 246 28.93 5.04 13.09
C ALA A 246 29.93 4.54 12.04
N LEU A 247 30.68 3.48 12.35
CA LEU A 247 31.60 2.83 11.40
C LEU A 247 30.87 2.29 10.17
N PHE A 248 29.78 1.53 10.36
CA PHE A 248 28.98 1.01 9.25
C PHE A 248 28.38 2.13 8.40
N ASN A 249 27.93 3.22 9.02
CA ASN A 249 27.46 4.40 8.29
C ASN A 249 28.56 5.01 7.42
N ALA A 250 29.77 5.18 7.97
CA ALA A 250 30.91 5.70 7.22
C ALA A 250 31.27 4.80 6.02
N CYS A 251 31.19 3.47 6.17
CA CYS A 251 31.38 2.52 5.08
C CYS A 251 30.33 2.64 3.96
N CYS A 252 29.14 3.16 4.24
CA CYS A 252 28.09 3.39 3.24
C CYS A 252 28.28 4.70 2.45
N LEU A 253 29.08 5.66 2.93
CA LEU A 253 29.24 6.96 2.27
C LEU A 253 29.85 6.89 0.86
N PRO A 254 30.87 6.06 0.56
CA PRO A 254 31.39 5.92 -0.80
C PRO A 254 30.31 5.52 -1.82
N TYR A 255 29.35 4.69 -1.40
CA TYR A 255 28.21 4.32 -2.25
C TYR A 255 27.32 5.51 -2.58
N THR A 256 27.11 6.46 -1.66
CA THR A 256 26.32 7.66 -1.93
C THR A 256 26.92 8.49 -3.06
N LEU A 257 28.25 8.66 -3.07
CA LEU A 257 28.97 9.38 -4.11
C LEU A 257 28.85 8.68 -5.47
N TRP A 258 29.05 7.37 -5.48
CA TRP A 258 28.87 6.57 -6.69
C TRP A 258 27.44 6.64 -7.24
N SER A 259 26.44 6.58 -6.37
CA SER A 259 25.04 6.62 -6.77
C SER A 259 24.64 7.98 -7.36
N ILE A 260 25.15 9.11 -6.85
CA ILE A 260 24.92 10.44 -7.47
C ILE A 260 25.60 10.51 -8.83
N TRP A 261 26.85 10.06 -8.91
CA TRP A 261 27.59 10.03 -10.17
C TRP A 261 26.87 9.21 -11.24
N TYR A 262 26.35 8.04 -10.87
CA TYR A 262 25.60 7.18 -11.80
C TYR A 262 24.32 7.85 -12.31
N GLN A 263 23.53 8.46 -11.42
CA GLN A 263 22.28 9.13 -11.80
C GLN A 263 22.55 10.32 -12.75
N HIS A 264 23.53 11.14 -12.42
CA HIS A 264 23.86 12.33 -13.20
C HIS A 264 24.50 12.00 -14.56
N PHE A 265 25.53 11.13 -14.59
CA PHE A 265 26.33 10.92 -15.80
C PHE A 265 25.88 9.75 -16.67
N ARG A 266 25.25 8.72 -16.09
CA ARG A 266 24.94 7.47 -16.81
C ARG A 266 23.46 7.25 -17.06
N ALA A 267 22.63 7.45 -16.04
CA ALA A 267 21.18 7.28 -16.19
C ALA A 267 20.51 8.47 -16.87
N GLY A 268 21.04 9.69 -16.69
CA GLY A 268 20.42 10.91 -17.21
C GLY A 268 19.06 11.22 -16.59
N ALA A 269 18.74 10.57 -15.46
CA ALA A 269 17.51 10.72 -14.71
C ALA A 269 17.84 10.84 -13.23
N TRP A 270 16.96 11.49 -12.47
CA TRP A 270 17.11 11.69 -11.04
C TRP A 270 16.03 10.93 -10.26
N CYS A 271 16.45 10.19 -9.23
CA CYS A 271 15.50 9.52 -8.34
C CYS A 271 15.43 10.28 -7.01
N THR A 272 14.33 10.99 -6.79
CA THR A 272 14.08 11.75 -5.55
C THR A 272 14.24 10.89 -4.30
N LEU A 273 13.73 9.64 -4.34
CA LEU A 273 13.80 8.73 -3.20
C LEU A 273 15.25 8.30 -2.90
N CYS A 274 16.05 7.98 -3.92
CA CYS A 274 17.46 7.63 -3.75
C CYS A 274 18.27 8.81 -3.18
N VAL A 275 18.05 10.02 -3.73
CA VAL A 275 18.71 11.23 -3.23
C VAL A 275 18.31 11.51 -1.78
N SER A 276 17.03 11.34 -1.43
CA SER A 276 16.54 11.53 -0.05
C SER A 276 17.19 10.54 0.93
N VAL A 277 17.36 9.28 0.52
CA VAL A 277 18.09 8.27 1.31
C VAL A 277 19.55 8.67 1.50
N GLN A 278 20.22 9.13 0.44
CA GLN A 278 21.62 9.57 0.54
C GLN A 278 21.78 10.79 1.45
N CYS A 279 20.90 11.79 1.33
CA CYS A 279 20.85 12.93 2.25
C CYS A 279 20.69 12.47 3.70
N THR A 280 19.82 11.48 3.93
CA THR A 280 19.62 10.91 5.27
C THR A 280 20.89 10.22 5.80
N LEU A 281 21.62 9.48 4.96
CA LEU A 281 22.90 8.86 5.34
C LEU A 281 23.95 9.90 5.73
N TRP A 282 24.02 11.03 5.02
CA TRP A 282 24.91 12.14 5.36
C TRP A 282 24.49 12.84 6.65
N CYS A 283 23.19 13.07 6.86
CA CYS A 283 22.69 13.61 8.13
C CYS A 283 23.04 12.69 9.31
N LEU A 284 22.90 11.37 9.15
CA LEU A 284 23.34 10.39 10.14
C LEU A 284 24.84 10.51 10.43
N PHE A 285 25.68 10.60 9.40
CA PHE A 285 27.13 10.76 9.56
C PHE A 285 27.48 11.99 10.40
N PHE A 286 26.88 13.15 10.10
CA PHE A 286 27.12 14.37 10.88
C PHE A 286 26.58 14.27 12.31
N CYS A 287 25.48 13.56 12.54
CA CYS A 287 24.98 13.29 13.89
C CYS A 287 25.92 12.37 14.68
N TYR A 288 26.50 11.35 14.04
CA TYR A 288 27.52 10.49 14.64
C TYR A 288 28.78 11.27 14.99
N LEU A 289 29.20 12.16 14.09
CA LEU A 289 30.39 13.01 14.27
C LEU A 289 30.18 14.02 15.40
N GLY A 290 29.07 14.76 15.38
CA GLY A 290 28.74 15.74 16.42
C GLY A 290 28.45 15.11 17.79
N GLY A 291 28.08 13.83 17.83
CA GLY A 291 27.90 13.07 19.05
C GLY A 291 29.19 12.45 19.62
N GLY A 292 30.33 12.55 18.93
CA GLY A 292 31.61 11.97 19.37
C GLY A 292 31.64 10.43 19.35
N TRP A 293 30.71 9.79 18.65
CA TRP A 293 30.56 8.33 18.68
C TRP A 293 31.68 7.59 17.91
N PHE A 294 32.52 8.31 17.15
CA PHE A 294 33.69 7.76 16.45
C PHE A 294 34.86 7.45 17.38
N ASP A 295 34.95 8.09 18.55
CA ASP A 295 36.10 7.93 19.45
C ASP A 295 36.17 6.52 20.09
N GLY A 296 35.04 5.81 20.12
CA GLY A 296 34.92 4.45 20.68
C GLY A 296 35.05 3.31 19.66
N ILE A 297 35.54 3.57 18.43
CA ILE A 297 35.58 2.56 17.36
C ILE A 297 36.61 1.44 17.64
N PHE A 298 37.73 1.78 18.28
CA PHE A 298 38.81 0.84 18.55
C PHE A 298 38.93 0.53 20.05
N PRO A 299 39.11 -0.75 20.44
CA PRO A 299 39.20 -1.95 19.59
C PRO A 299 37.83 -2.40 19.05
N LEU A 300 37.82 -3.01 17.86
CA LEU A 300 36.63 -3.64 17.27
C LEU A 300 36.11 -4.74 18.19
N ARG A 301 35.00 -4.45 18.89
CA ARG A 301 34.34 -5.39 19.80
C ARG A 301 33.61 -6.47 19.01
N ILE A 302 33.33 -7.58 19.67
CA ILE A 302 32.49 -8.68 19.15
C ILE A 302 31.13 -8.14 18.65
N ASP A 303 30.64 -7.07 19.26
CA ASP A 303 29.42 -6.35 18.89
C ASP A 303 29.39 -5.96 17.39
N ALA A 304 30.54 -5.57 16.81
CA ALA A 304 30.63 -5.23 15.38
C ALA A 304 30.41 -6.45 14.48
N VAL A 305 30.93 -7.62 14.88
CA VAL A 305 30.76 -8.88 14.15
C VAL A 305 29.31 -9.34 14.22
N VAL A 306 28.71 -9.28 15.41
CA VAL A 306 27.29 -9.62 15.62
C VAL A 306 26.38 -8.71 14.81
N LEU A 307 26.67 -7.41 14.79
CA LEU A 307 25.92 -6.44 14.01
C LEU A 307 26.05 -6.71 12.50
N GLY A 308 27.27 -7.00 12.01
CA GLY A 308 27.51 -7.41 10.62
C GLY A 308 26.74 -8.68 10.21
N MET A 309 26.74 -9.71 11.07
CA MET A 309 25.94 -10.92 10.87
C MET A 309 24.44 -10.64 10.87
N THR A 310 23.98 -9.70 11.71
CA THR A 310 22.59 -9.28 11.76
C THR A 310 22.17 -8.61 10.45
N TYR A 311 22.97 -7.68 9.93
CA TYR A 311 22.75 -7.07 8.61
C TYR A 311 22.65 -8.12 7.50
N LEU A 312 23.59 -9.06 7.47
CA LEU A 312 23.59 -10.12 6.46
C LEU A 312 22.35 -11.02 6.57
N THR A 313 22.00 -11.43 7.79
CA THR A 313 20.86 -12.32 8.02
C THR A 313 19.54 -11.66 7.62
N VAL A 314 19.32 -10.40 8.04
CA VAL A 314 18.10 -9.65 7.69
C VAL A 314 18.02 -9.42 6.18
N LEU A 315 19.14 -9.09 5.53
CA LEU A 315 19.20 -8.94 4.08
C LEU A 315 18.80 -10.24 3.35
N LEU A 316 19.35 -11.38 3.77
CA LEU A 316 19.02 -12.68 3.18
C LEU A 316 17.55 -13.06 3.39
N ILE A 317 16.99 -12.77 4.56
CA ILE A 317 15.57 -12.99 4.85
C ILE A 317 14.70 -12.12 3.93
N LEU A 318 15.01 -10.84 3.80
CA LEU A 318 14.25 -9.92 2.94
C LEU A 318 14.32 -10.34 1.46
N ASN A 319 15.52 -10.65 0.97
CA ASN A 319 15.72 -11.12 -0.39
C ASN A 319 14.94 -12.42 -0.67
N ARG A 320 14.73 -13.26 0.34
CA ARG A 320 13.90 -14.48 0.21
C ARG A 320 12.39 -14.20 0.21
N ILE A 321 11.95 -13.17 0.94
CA ILE A 321 10.54 -12.85 1.14
C ILE A 321 10.00 -11.96 0.01
N LEU A 322 10.75 -10.94 -0.41
CA LEU A 322 10.28 -9.91 -1.35
C LEU A 322 9.81 -10.49 -2.70
N PRO A 323 10.50 -11.46 -3.33
CA PRO A 323 10.01 -12.08 -4.57
C PRO A 323 8.66 -12.80 -4.43
N LYS A 324 8.28 -13.22 -3.22
CA LYS A 324 6.96 -13.84 -3.00
C LYS A 324 5.82 -12.83 -3.08
N PHE A 325 6.09 -11.57 -2.74
CA PHE A 325 5.11 -10.49 -2.90
C PHE A 325 4.94 -10.05 -4.34
N GLU A 326 5.96 -10.26 -5.18
CA GLU A 326 5.86 -10.05 -6.63
C GLU A 326 5.01 -11.16 -7.29
N ASN A 327 5.25 -12.42 -6.93
CA ASN A 327 4.55 -13.58 -7.52
C ASN A 327 3.16 -13.86 -6.94
N GLY A 328 2.78 -13.23 -5.82
CA GLY A 328 1.47 -13.43 -5.18
C GLY A 328 0.33 -12.58 -5.75
N LYS A 329 0.57 -11.90 -6.87
CA LYS A 329 -0.40 -11.03 -7.56
C LYS A 329 -0.95 -11.62 -8.88
N ASP A 330 -0.50 -12.80 -9.26
CA ASP A 330 -1.04 -13.58 -10.39
C ASP A 330 -2.10 -14.59 -9.90
#